data_AF-A0AA36GRL6-F1
#
_entry.id   AF-A0AA36GRL6-F1
#
_cell.length_a   1.000
_cell.length_b   1.000
_cell.length_c   1.000
_cell.angle_alpha   90.00
_cell.angle_beta   90.00
_cell.angle_gamma   90.00
#
_symmetry.space_group_name_H-M   'P 1'
#
loop_
_entity.id
_entity.type
_entity.pdbx_description
1 polymer ?
#
loop_
_entity_poly.entity_id
_entity_poly.type
_entity_poly.pdbx_seq_one_letter_code
_entity_poly.pdbx_strand_id
1 'polypeptide(L)'
;MERPGKCGVKKSDKNIGYRSLSAYPGRVLASNEHSLRIPWKTKFIAEIFKELDNYTQEIVKKFGKVIAITGSAYNGDYNGKYSRPDLISPLPTHLYRVLISCDGGWSPRGTNCQKPEQTKVFAFIFPHMDGDPNCL
;
A
#
# COMPACT_ATOMS: atom_id res chain seq x y z
N MET A 1 21.86 -3.84 -36.84
CA MET A 1 21.12 -4.81 -35.98
C MET A 1 21.79 -4.83 -34.62
N GLU A 2 21.36 -3.93 -33.73
CA GLU A 2 21.84 -3.88 -32.34
C GLU A 2 20.94 -4.77 -31.48
N ARG A 3 21.54 -5.61 -30.64
CA ARG A 3 20.82 -6.46 -29.69
C ARG A 3 20.28 -5.58 -28.55
N PRO A 4 19.03 -5.73 -28.11
CA PRO A 4 18.53 -4.99 -26.96
C PRO A 4 19.28 -5.43 -25.70
N GLY A 5 19.83 -4.45 -25.00
CA GLY A 5 20.64 -4.63 -23.80
C GLY A 5 19.86 -5.34 -22.68
N LYS A 6 20.53 -6.30 -22.03
CA LYS A 6 20.07 -6.94 -20.80
C LYS A 6 19.70 -5.87 -19.78
N CYS A 7 18.50 -5.94 -19.22
CA CYS A 7 18.09 -5.13 -18.07
C CYS A 7 19.13 -5.30 -16.95
N GLY A 8 19.85 -4.24 -16.63
CA GLY A 8 20.79 -4.23 -15.53
C GLY A 8 20.04 -4.47 -14.23
N VAL A 9 20.26 -5.64 -13.61
CA VAL A 9 19.86 -5.86 -12.22
C VAL A 9 20.70 -4.89 -11.39
N LYS A 10 20.10 -3.76 -10.99
CA LYS A 10 20.69 -2.87 -10.00
C LYS A 10 21.04 -3.71 -8.78
N LYS A 11 22.30 -3.65 -8.33
CA LYS A 11 22.77 -4.31 -7.12
C LYS A 11 21.74 -4.06 -6.01
N SER A 12 21.12 -5.12 -5.49
CA SER A 12 20.12 -4.98 -4.43
C SER A 12 20.82 -4.44 -3.20
N ASP A 13 20.43 -3.26 -2.74
CA ASP A 13 20.69 -2.89 -1.35
C ASP A 13 20.10 -4.01 -0.49
N LYS A 14 20.94 -4.65 0.34
CA LYS A 14 20.53 -5.81 1.16
C LYS A 14 19.34 -5.51 2.09
N ASN A 15 19.02 -4.22 2.26
CA ASN A 15 17.97 -3.71 3.12
C ASN A 15 16.69 -3.30 2.36
N ILE A 16 16.60 -3.50 1.04
CA ILE A 16 15.41 -3.17 0.24
C ILE A 16 14.76 -4.45 -0.30
N GLY A 17 13.48 -4.63 0.01
CA GLY A 17 12.62 -5.67 -0.54
C GLY A 17 11.51 -5.09 -1.42
N TYR A 18 10.91 -5.93 -2.25
CA TYR A 18 9.76 -5.54 -3.07
C TYR A 18 8.50 -6.23 -2.54
N ARG A 19 7.49 -5.44 -2.17
CA ARG A 19 6.21 -5.93 -1.64
C ARG A 19 5.05 -5.37 -2.46
N SER A 20 4.05 -6.20 -2.69
CA SER A 20 2.79 -5.76 -3.31
C SER A 20 2.04 -4.83 -2.37
N LEU A 21 1.44 -3.76 -2.90
CA LEU A 21 0.54 -2.89 -2.14
C LEU A 21 -0.77 -3.58 -1.72
N SER A 22 -1.11 -4.72 -2.34
CA SER A 22 -2.35 -5.44 -2.03
C SER A 22 -2.26 -6.23 -0.74
N ALA A 23 -3.25 -6.05 0.15
CA ALA A 23 -3.47 -6.90 1.32
C ALA A 23 -4.03 -8.29 0.98
N TYR A 24 -4.60 -8.43 -0.22
CA TYR A 24 -5.24 -9.65 -0.72
C TYR A 24 -4.77 -9.92 -2.16
N PRO A 25 -3.69 -10.70 -2.35
CA PRO A 25 -3.26 -11.14 -3.68
C PRO A 25 -4.40 -11.82 -4.45
N GLY A 26 -4.51 -11.55 -5.75
CA GLY A 26 -5.58 -12.04 -6.61
C GLY A 26 -6.91 -11.30 -6.50
N ARG A 27 -7.05 -10.33 -5.58
CA ARG A 27 -8.28 -9.53 -5.37
C ARG A 27 -8.02 -8.04 -5.61
N VAL A 28 -7.30 -7.72 -6.68
CA VAL A 28 -6.99 -6.34 -7.07
C VAL A 28 -7.65 -5.97 -8.39
N LEU A 29 -7.90 -4.67 -8.59
CA LEU A 29 -8.37 -4.13 -9.87
C LEU A 29 -7.24 -3.88 -10.87
N ALA A 30 -5.98 -3.91 -10.42
CA ALA A 30 -4.84 -3.72 -11.31
C ALA A 30 -4.74 -4.90 -12.29
N SER A 31 -4.62 -4.60 -13.58
CA SER A 31 -4.48 -5.60 -14.63
C SER A 31 -3.20 -6.43 -14.52
N ASN A 32 -2.18 -5.92 -13.82
CA ASN A 32 -0.92 -6.58 -13.58
C ASN A 32 -0.47 -6.39 -12.12
N GLU A 33 -0.54 -7.43 -11.30
CA GLU A 33 -0.12 -7.36 -9.89
C GLU A 33 1.38 -7.07 -9.72
N HIS A 34 2.21 -7.39 -10.70
CA HIS A 34 3.63 -7.04 -10.65
C HIS A 34 3.84 -5.52 -10.64
N SER A 35 2.92 -4.74 -11.23
CA SER A 35 2.97 -3.28 -11.20
C SER A 35 2.71 -2.69 -9.80
N LEU A 36 2.15 -3.50 -8.89
CA LEU A 36 1.89 -3.11 -7.51
C LEU A 36 3.08 -3.37 -6.58
N ARG A 37 4.19 -3.89 -7.09
CA ARG A 37 5.39 -4.18 -6.29
C ARG A 37 6.25 -2.92 -6.16
N ILE A 38 6.26 -2.37 -4.96
CA ILE A 38 7.00 -1.14 -4.63
C ILE A 38 8.20 -1.50 -3.74
N PRO A 39 9.36 -0.83 -3.89
CA PRO A 39 10.50 -1.04 -3.01
C PRO A 39 10.27 -0.44 -1.62
N TRP A 40 10.55 -1.23 -0.60
CA TRP A 40 10.47 -0.84 0.82
C TRP A 40 11.65 -1.40 1.59
N LYS A 41 11.99 -0.79 2.73
CA LYS A 41 12.94 -1.33 3.69
C LYS A 41 12.45 -2.70 4.18
N THR A 42 13.36 -3.66 4.28
CA THR A 42 13.01 -5.05 4.62
C THR A 42 12.34 -5.16 5.99
N LYS A 43 12.81 -4.39 6.99
CA LYS A 43 12.16 -4.32 8.31
C LYS A 43 10.75 -3.72 8.25
N PHE A 44 10.56 -2.66 7.48
CA PHE A 44 9.22 -2.09 7.24
C PHE A 44 8.25 -3.12 6.65
N ILE A 45 8.73 -3.97 5.72
CA ILE A 45 7.93 -5.08 5.18
C ILE A 45 7.54 -6.07 6.27
N ALA A 46 8.52 -6.49 7.08
CA ALA A 46 8.35 -7.54 8.08
C ALA A 46 7.44 -7.11 9.24
N GLU A 47 7.59 -5.87 9.70
CA GLU A 47 7.00 -5.39 10.97
C GLU A 47 5.72 -4.56 10.75
N ILE A 48 5.66 -3.73 9.69
CA ILE A 48 4.52 -2.84 9.46
C ILE A 48 3.59 -3.40 8.39
N PHE A 49 4.13 -3.75 7.22
CA PHE A 49 3.34 -4.14 6.06
C PHE A 49 2.56 -5.44 6.30
N LYS A 50 3.22 -6.43 6.92
CA LYS A 50 2.60 -7.70 7.27
C LYS A 50 1.43 -7.50 8.24
N GLU A 51 1.61 -6.70 9.29
CA GLU A 51 0.56 -6.46 10.28
C GLU A 51 -0.58 -5.62 9.72
N LEU A 52 -0.29 -4.64 8.85
CA LEU A 52 -1.32 -3.87 8.16
C LEU A 52 -2.16 -4.76 7.21
N ASP A 53 -1.54 -5.71 6.53
CA ASP A 53 -2.22 -6.72 5.73
C ASP A 53 -3.11 -7.59 6.62
N ASN A 54 -2.59 -8.15 7.71
CA ASN A 54 -3.36 -8.94 8.68
C ASN A 54 -4.58 -8.17 9.20
N TYR A 55 -4.38 -6.92 9.63
CA TYR A 55 -5.46 -6.06 10.11
C TYR A 55 -6.52 -5.85 9.03
N THR A 56 -6.11 -5.59 7.79
CA THR A 56 -7.05 -5.44 6.67
C THR A 56 -7.88 -6.70 6.46
N GLN A 57 -7.27 -7.88 6.62
CA GLN A 57 -7.97 -9.16 6.52
C GLN A 57 -9.00 -9.36 7.64
N GLU A 58 -8.67 -8.96 8.87
CA GLU A 58 -9.61 -8.98 10.00
C GLU A 58 -10.80 -8.03 9.77
N ILE A 59 -10.55 -6.84 9.21
CA ILE A 59 -11.61 -5.90 8.85
C ILE A 59 -12.51 -6.48 7.75
N VAL A 60 -11.95 -7.19 6.75
CA VAL A 60 -12.75 -7.90 5.74
C VAL A 60 -13.60 -9.00 6.39
N LYS A 61 -13.06 -9.79 7.33
CA LYS A 61 -13.86 -10.79 8.06
C LYS A 61 -15.03 -10.15 8.83
N LYS A 62 -14.80 -8.99 9.45
CA LYS A 62 -15.81 -8.28 10.25
C LYS A 62 -16.93 -7.66 9.40
N PHE A 63 -16.60 -7.06 8.26
CA PHE A 63 -17.56 -6.32 7.42
C PHE A 63 -18.02 -7.09 6.18
N GLY A 64 -17.47 -8.28 5.94
CA GLY A 64 -17.72 -9.12 4.76
C GLY A 64 -17.08 -8.58 3.47
N LYS A 65 -17.21 -7.28 3.21
CA LYS A 65 -16.64 -6.61 2.05
C LYS A 65 -16.09 -5.23 2.43
N VAL A 66 -14.90 -4.94 1.90
CA VAL A 66 -14.14 -3.71 2.12
C VAL A 66 -13.48 -3.32 0.80
N ILE A 67 -13.50 -2.04 0.45
CA ILE A 67 -12.63 -1.48 -0.58
C ILE A 67 -11.37 -0.98 0.11
N ALA A 68 -10.21 -1.50 -0.29
CA ALA A 68 -8.91 -1.06 0.21
C ALA A 68 -8.17 -0.30 -0.90
N ILE A 69 -7.90 0.98 -0.65
CA ILE A 69 -7.05 1.82 -1.51
C ILE A 69 -5.71 1.94 -0.81
N THR A 70 -4.66 1.34 -1.38
CA THR A 70 -3.31 1.37 -0.81
C THR A 70 -2.35 1.99 -1.81
N GLY A 71 -1.46 2.87 -1.35
CA GLY A 71 -0.47 3.51 -2.20
C GLY A 71 0.74 4.03 -1.45
N SER A 72 1.75 4.42 -2.21
CA SER A 72 2.94 5.10 -1.72
C SER A 72 2.77 6.61 -1.78
N ALA A 73 3.32 7.31 -0.79
CA ALA A 73 3.44 8.77 -0.79
C ALA A 73 4.90 9.21 -0.69
N TYR A 74 5.20 10.32 -1.36
CA TYR A 74 6.52 10.94 -1.42
C TYR A 74 6.39 12.36 -0.90
N ASN A 75 7.03 12.66 0.23
CA ASN A 75 7.00 13.94 0.93
C ASN A 75 8.39 14.16 1.55
N GLY A 76 9.42 14.24 0.70
CA GLY A 76 10.82 14.25 1.12
C GLY A 76 11.25 15.54 1.81
N ASP A 77 10.50 16.63 1.61
CA ASP A 77 10.68 17.92 2.28
C ASP A 77 9.76 18.10 3.50
N TYR A 78 9.00 17.06 3.87
CA TYR A 78 8.18 16.99 5.08
C TYR A 78 7.14 18.12 5.23
N ASN A 79 6.68 18.72 4.13
CA ASN A 79 5.67 19.80 4.17
C ASN A 79 4.22 19.29 4.05
N GLY A 80 4.03 17.97 3.94
CA GLY A 80 2.73 17.32 3.84
C GLY A 80 2.16 17.30 2.42
N LYS A 81 2.93 17.73 1.42
CA LYS A 81 2.58 17.71 0.00
C LYS A 81 3.45 16.71 -0.74
N TYR A 82 3.01 16.36 -1.95
CA TYR A 82 3.79 15.47 -2.81
C TYR A 82 5.10 16.15 -3.25
N SER A 83 6.23 15.49 -3.01
CA SER A 83 7.54 15.83 -3.58
C SER A 83 7.90 14.83 -4.67
N ARG A 84 8.56 15.29 -5.74
CA ARG A 84 9.02 14.38 -6.80
C ARG A 84 10.14 13.45 -6.26
N PRO A 85 10.08 12.12 -6.50
CA PRO A 85 11.03 11.15 -5.94
C PRO A 85 12.50 11.37 -6.38
N ASP A 86 12.70 11.95 -7.55
CA ASP A 86 14.01 12.20 -8.16
C ASP A 86 14.84 13.28 -7.45
N LEU A 87 14.21 14.11 -6.61
CA LEU A 87 14.89 15.24 -5.97
C LEU A 87 15.56 14.89 -4.62
N ILE A 88 15.11 13.84 -3.91
CA ILE A 88 15.55 13.57 -2.53
C ILE A 88 15.83 12.08 -2.29
N SER A 89 14.89 11.20 -2.64
CA SER A 89 15.05 9.75 -2.47
C SER A 89 14.10 9.00 -3.41
N PRO A 90 14.57 7.94 -4.09
CA PRO A 90 13.72 7.14 -4.97
C PRO A 90 12.74 6.26 -4.19
N LEU A 91 12.86 6.17 -2.86
CA LEU A 91 11.97 5.38 -2.01
C LEU A 91 10.76 6.22 -1.57
N PRO A 92 9.57 5.61 -1.44
CA PRO A 92 8.45 6.26 -0.78
C PRO A 92 8.82 6.75 0.61
N THR A 93 8.25 7.86 1.03
CA THR A 93 8.37 8.34 2.42
C THR A 93 7.33 7.71 3.34
N HIS A 94 6.18 7.33 2.79
CA HIS A 94 5.06 6.79 3.54
C HIS A 94 4.30 5.75 2.72
N LEU A 95 3.62 4.86 3.44
CA LEU A 95 2.55 4.00 2.91
C LEU A 95 1.22 4.58 3.41
N TYR A 96 0.25 4.77 2.53
CA TYR A 96 -1.12 5.07 2.95
C TYR A 96 -2.06 3.91 2.61
N ARG A 97 -3.04 3.69 3.48
CA ARG A 97 -4.14 2.74 3.25
C ARG A 97 -5.45 3.35 3.70
N VAL A 98 -6.43 3.34 2.83
CA VAL A 98 -7.81 3.76 3.09
C VAL A 98 -8.71 2.54 2.96
N LEU A 99 -9.41 2.22 4.03
CA LEU A 99 -10.40 1.14 4.11
C LEU A 99 -11.79 1.76 4.08
N ILE A 100 -12.63 1.29 3.16
CA ILE A 100 -14.00 1.75 3.00
C ILE A 100 -14.92 0.55 3.15
N SER A 101 -15.87 0.64 4.08
CA SER A 101 -16.92 -0.35 4.28
C SER A 101 -18.29 0.30 4.39
N CYS A 102 -19.33 -0.53 4.43
CA CYS A 102 -20.71 -0.09 4.59
C CYS A 102 -21.28 -0.63 5.90
N ASP A 103 -21.89 0.24 6.69
CA ASP A 103 -22.66 -0.12 7.88
C ASP A 103 -24.08 -0.53 7.49
N GLY A 104 -24.17 -1.63 6.75
CA GLY A 104 -25.39 -2.10 6.10
C GLY A 104 -25.07 -2.81 4.79
N GLY A 105 -25.98 -2.75 3.84
CA GLY A 105 -25.82 -3.37 2.54
C GLY A 105 -24.89 -2.60 1.61
N TRP A 106 -24.08 -3.33 0.84
CA TRP A 106 -23.49 -2.81 -0.38
C TRP A 106 -24.57 -2.67 -1.46
N SER A 107 -24.41 -1.73 -2.37
CA SER A 107 -25.24 -1.66 -3.57
C SER A 107 -25.14 -2.96 -4.37
N PRO A 108 -26.13 -3.30 -5.22
CA PRO A 108 -26.08 -4.53 -6.02
C PRO A 108 -24.85 -4.65 -6.93
N ARG A 109 -24.31 -3.50 -7.39
CA ARG A 109 -23.05 -3.45 -8.15
C ARG A 109 -21.82 -3.58 -7.25
N GLY A 110 -21.97 -3.35 -5.95
CA GLY A 110 -20.94 -3.56 -4.96
C GLY A 110 -19.84 -2.50 -4.96
N THR A 111 -20.07 -1.34 -5.57
CA THR A 111 -19.08 -0.25 -5.68
C THR A 111 -19.27 0.84 -4.64
N ASN A 112 -20.40 0.85 -3.95
CA ASN A 112 -20.80 1.86 -2.99
C ASN A 112 -21.79 1.27 -1.99
N CYS A 113 -22.05 1.98 -0.88
CA CYS A 113 -23.09 1.60 0.06
C CYS A 113 -24.49 1.83 -0.52
N GLN A 114 -25.45 1.03 -0.09
CA GLN A 114 -26.85 1.19 -0.51
C GLN A 114 -27.41 2.56 -0.06
N LYS A 115 -27.01 3.01 1.13
CA LYS A 115 -27.23 4.37 1.64
C LYS A 115 -25.89 5.06 1.83
N PRO A 116 -25.63 6.23 1.20
CA PRO A 116 -24.33 6.90 1.29
C PRO A 116 -23.89 7.22 2.73
N GLU A 117 -24.83 7.51 3.62
CA GLU A 117 -24.58 7.88 5.02
C GLU A 117 -24.04 6.71 5.86
N GLN A 118 -24.19 5.47 5.36
CA GLN A 118 -23.65 4.27 5.99
C GLN A 118 -22.20 3.99 5.62
N THR A 119 -21.56 4.87 4.83
CA THR A 119 -20.16 4.71 4.45
C THR A 119 -19.26 4.92 5.66
N LYS A 120 -18.46 3.91 6.00
CA LYS A 120 -17.43 3.99 7.02
C LYS A 120 -16.07 4.04 6.34
N VAL A 121 -15.27 5.03 6.70
CA VAL A 121 -13.92 5.21 6.17
C VAL A 121 -12.93 5.16 7.33
N PHE A 122 -11.86 4.41 7.15
CA PHE A 122 -10.72 4.42 8.05
C PHE A 122 -9.43 4.53 7.26
N ALA A 123 -8.61 5.52 7.58
CA ALA A 123 -7.43 5.85 6.80
C ALA A 123 -6.20 5.98 7.70
N PHE A 124 -5.06 5.56 7.17
CA PHE A 124 -3.78 5.63 7.87
C PHE A 124 -2.66 6.02 6.92
N ILE A 125 -1.64 6.63 7.50
CA ILE A 125 -0.38 6.97 6.83
C ILE A 125 0.75 6.47 7.74
N PHE A 126 1.51 5.48 7.28
CA PHE A 126 2.63 4.89 8.00
C PHE A 126 3.95 5.46 7.48
N PRO A 127 4.83 5.97 8.35
CA PRO A 127 6.14 6.45 7.93
C PRO A 127 7.04 5.29 7.52
N HIS A 128 7.71 5.42 6.37
CA HIS A 128 8.62 4.40 5.85
C HIS A 128 9.96 4.44 6.59
N MET A 129 10.01 3.75 7.73
CA MET A 129 11.16 3.70 8.63
C MET A 129 11.91 2.36 8.52
N ASP A 130 13.06 2.26 9.18
CA ASP A 130 13.82 1.00 9.28
C ASP A 130 13.37 0.13 10.45
N GLY A 131 12.10 -0.25 10.42
CA GLY A 131 11.41 -1.00 11.49
C GLY A 131 10.40 -0.16 12.27
N ASP A 132 9.78 -0.78 13.27
CA ASP A 132 8.81 -0.16 14.17
C ASP A 132 9.52 0.75 15.19
N PRO A 133 9.20 2.06 15.25
CA PRO A 133 9.79 2.99 16.21
C PRO A 133 9.29 2.75 17.65
N ASN A 134 8.24 1.94 17.83
CA ASN A 134 7.61 1.76 19.14
C ASN A 134 8.35 0.75 20.04
N CYS A 135 9.43 0.11 19.56
CA CYS A 135 10.26 -0.82 20.33
C CYS A 135 9.47 -1.95 21.02
N LEU A 136 8.35 -2.38 20.41
CA LEU A 136 7.45 -3.41 20.94
C LEU A 136 7.93 -4.84 20.62
#